data_AF-A0ABD0NHF4-F1
#
_entry.id   AF-A0ABD0NHF4-F1
#
_cell.length_a   1.000
_cell.length_b   1.000
_cell.length_c   1.000
_cell.angle_alpha   90.00
_cell.angle_beta   90.00
_cell.angle_gamma   90.00
#
_symmetry.space_group_name_H-M   'P 1'
#
loop_
_entity.id
_entity.type
_entity.pdbx_description
1 polymer ?
#
loop_
_entity_poly.entity_id
_entity_poly.type
_entity_poly.pdbx_seq_one_letter_code
_entity_poly.pdbx_strand_id
1 'polypeptide(L)' 'DPNKTCTYGQCKDADGKFRDRLEVNPTGSLTITNTTTTDSGLYKLQFNSSSSRISIIKIFSVTVT' A
#
# COMPACT_ATOMS: atom_id res chain seq x y z
N ASP A 1 5.13 -13.73 8.67
CA ASP A 1 5.02 -12.45 7.96
C ASP A 1 3.82 -12.53 7.03
N PRO A 2 2.62 -12.10 7.44
CA PRO A 2 1.45 -12.25 6.60
C PRO A 2 1.56 -11.25 5.44
N ASN A 3 1.90 -11.77 4.27
CA ASN A 3 1.94 -11.06 2.99
C ASN A 3 0.69 -10.19 2.81
N LYS A 4 0.84 -8.86 2.93
CA LYS A 4 -0.14 -7.88 2.49
C LYS A 4 -0.25 -8.00 0.97
N THR A 5 -1.28 -8.68 0.50
CA THR A 5 -1.50 -8.94 -0.92
C THR A 5 -2.76 -8.18 -1.34
N CYS A 6 -2.61 -7.22 -2.25
CA CYS A 6 -3.71 -6.49 -2.84
C CYS A 6 -3.93 -7.05 -4.25
N THR A 7 -5.11 -7.62 -4.48
CA THR A 7 -5.60 -7.97 -5.81
C THR A 7 -6.69 -6.97 -6.18
N TYR A 8 -7.00 -6.79 -7.46
CA TYR A 8 -8.04 -5.87 -7.94
C TYR A 8 -9.34 -6.03 -7.12
N GLY A 9 -9.72 -4.99 -6.36
CA GLY A 9 -10.90 -4.98 -5.50
C GLY A 9 -10.80 -5.69 -4.14
N GLN A 10 -9.64 -6.26 -3.77
CA GLN A 10 -9.44 -6.94 -2.49
C GLN A 10 -8.03 -6.70 -1.93
N CYS A 11 -7.93 -5.75 -1.00
CA CYS A 11 -6.74 -5.56 -0.17
C CYS A 11 -6.96 -6.18 1.21
N LYS A 12 -6.26 -7.28 1.49
CA LYS A 12 -6.19 -7.82 2.85
C LYS A 12 -5.08 -7.09 3.60
N ASP A 13 -5.43 -5.96 4.20
CA ASP A 13 -4.56 -5.29 5.16
C ASP A 13 -4.66 -6.03 6.50
N ALA A 14 -3.56 -6.65 6.94
CA ALA A 14 -3.50 -7.36 8.22
C ALA A 14 -3.79 -6.43 9.42
N ASP A 15 -3.55 -5.12 9.26
CA ASP A 15 -3.80 -4.10 10.27
C ASP A 15 -5.12 -3.34 10.05
N GLY A 16 -5.81 -3.59 8.92
CA GLY A 16 -7.09 -2.96 8.58
C GLY A 16 -7.09 -1.43 8.41
N LYS A 17 -5.94 -0.75 8.56
CA LYS A 17 -5.81 0.72 8.51
C LYS A 17 -6.33 1.32 7.21
N PHE A 18 -6.12 0.60 6.10
CA PHE A 18 -6.55 1.03 4.78
C PHE A 18 -7.67 0.17 4.19
N ARG A 19 -8.31 -0.66 5.03
CA ARG A 19 -9.48 -1.42 4.60
C ARG A 19 -10.56 -0.44 4.12
N ASP A 20 -11.18 -0.77 2.99
CA ASP A 20 -12.25 0.01 2.36
C ASP A 20 -11.84 1.39 1.79
N ARG A 21 -10.57 1.80 1.93
CA ARG A 21 -10.04 3.08 1.41
C ARG A 21 -8.90 2.91 0.41
N LEU A 22 -8.26 1.74 0.36
CA LEU A 22 -7.17 1.44 -0.57
C LEU A 22 -7.71 0.88 -1.90
N GLU A 23 -7.42 1.57 -2.98
CA GLU A 23 -7.77 1.19 -4.35
C GLU A 23 -6.50 0.94 -5.18
N VAL A 24 -6.57 -0.03 -6.09
CA VAL A 24 -5.47 -0.37 -7.00
C VAL A 24 -5.89 -0.04 -8.43
N ASN A 25 -5.13 0.84 -9.09
CA ASN A 25 -5.37 1.16 -10.49
C ASN A 25 -4.69 0.16 -11.42
N PRO A 26 -5.28 -0.14 -12.59
CA PRO A 26 -4.69 -1.03 -13.60
C PRO A 26 -3.31 -0.61 -14.09
N THR A 27 -2.99 0.68 -14.03
CA THR A 27 -1.69 1.24 -14.40
C THR A 27 -0.59 1.02 -13.35
N GLY A 28 -0.93 0.43 -12.19
CA GLY A 28 0.00 0.10 -11.12
C GLY A 28 0.14 1.17 -10.03
N SER A 29 -0.77 2.15 -9.97
CA SER A 29 -0.83 3.09 -8.85
C SER A 29 -1.73 2.58 -7.73
N LEU A 30 -1.38 2.96 -6.51
CA LEU A 30 -2.18 2.72 -5.30
C LEU A 30 -2.78 4.06 -4.85
N THR A 31 -4.09 4.10 -4.64
CA THR A 31 -4.81 5.28 -4.17
C THR A 31 -5.37 4.99 -2.79
N ILE A 32 -5.17 5.89 -1.82
CA ILE A 32 -5.84 5.86 -0.52
C ILE A 32 -6.88 6.99 -0.53
N THR A 33 -8.16 6.65 -0.44
CA THR A 33 -9.27 7.61 -0.42
C THR A 33 -9.60 8.04 1.01
N ASN A 34 -10.32 9.15 1.16
CA ASN A 34 -10.79 9.66 2.46
C ASN A 34 -9.65 9.76 3.50
N THR A 35 -8.53 10.36 3.12
CA THR A 35 -7.39 10.55 4.01
C THR A 35 -7.67 11.63 5.04
N THR A 36 -7.12 11.46 6.24
CA THR A 36 -7.18 12.43 7.33
C THR A 36 -5.78 12.72 7.83
N THR A 37 -5.60 13.75 8.67
CA THR A 37 -4.28 14.13 9.20
C THR A 37 -3.61 12.98 9.98
N THR A 38 -4.37 12.06 10.57
CA THR A 38 -3.88 10.85 11.26
C THR A 38 -3.31 9.79 10.31
N ASP A 39 -3.59 9.89 9.01
CA ASP A 39 -2.97 9.05 7.99
C ASP A 39 -1.55 9.52 7.64
N SER A 40 -1.10 10.70 8.10
CA SER A 40 0.30 11.13 7.92
C SER A 40 1.28 10.16 8.57
N GLY A 41 2.47 10.02 7.98
CA GLY A 41 3.53 9.19 8.53
C GLY A 41 4.46 8.59 7.48
N LEU A 42 5.22 7.58 7.89
CA LEU A 42 6.14 6.86 7.03
C LEU A 42 5.43 5.67 6.38
N TYR A 43 5.52 5.60 5.06
CA TYR A 43 4.94 4.54 4.24
C TYR A 43 6.05 3.72 3.60
N LYS A 44 5.96 2.40 3.73
CA LYS A 44 6.87 1.45 3.07
C LYS A 44 6.16 0.81 1.88
N LEU A 45 6.69 1.03 0.69
CA LEU A 45 6.29 0.35 -0.53
C LEU A 45 7.32 -0.73 -0.86
N GLN A 46 6.85 -1.97 -1.05
CA GLN A 46 7.70 -3.11 -1.33
C GLN A 46 7.25 -3.79 -2.62
N PHE A 47 8.12 -3.78 -3.63
CA PHE A 47 7.93 -4.50 -4.87
C PHE A 47 8.68 -5.83 -4.78
N ASN A 48 7.94 -6.93 -4.84
CA ASN A 48 8.50 -8.27 -4.87
C ASN A 48 8.33 -8.84 -6.29
N SER A 49 9.43 -9.20 -6.93
CA SER A 49 9.38 -9.94 -8.19
C SER A 49 9.25 -11.44 -7.88
N SER A 50 8.27 -12.12 -8.47
CA SER A 50 8.16 -13.58 -8.36
C SER A 50 9.24 -14.30 -9.19
N SER A 51 9.70 -13.68 -10.27
CA SER A 51 10.66 -14.25 -11.22
C SER A 51 12.13 -13.95 -10.89
N SER A 52 12.41 -13.02 -9.97
CA SER A 52 13.77 -12.71 -9.51
C SER A 52 13.79 -12.60 -7.99
N ARG A 53 14.89 -12.98 -7.32
CA ARG A 53 15.05 -12.86 -5.86
C ARG A 53 15.27 -11.39 -5.40
N ILE A 54 14.77 -10.42 -6.17
CA ILE A 54 14.98 -9.00 -5.95
C ILE A 54 13.73 -8.42 -5.29
N SER A 55 13.94 -7.74 -4.16
CA SER A 55 12.92 -6.94 -3.50
C SER A 55 13.37 -5.47 -3.53
N ILE A 56 12.52 -4.61 -4.06
CA ILE A 56 12.77 -3.16 -4.07
C ILE A 56 11.89 -2.55 -2.98
N ILE A 57 12.53 -1.87 -2.03
CA ILE A 57 11.85 -1.16 -0.95
C ILE A 57 12.02 0.34 -1.17
N LYS A 58 10.91 1.07 -1.13
CA LYS A 58 10.88 2.53 -1.09
C LYS A 58 10.15 3.00 0.15
N ILE A 59 10.68 4.03 0.81
CA ILE A 59 10.06 4.64 1.98
C ILE A 59 9.69 6.07 1.61
N PHE A 60 8.46 6.46 1.92
CA PHE A 60 7.91 7.79 1.67
C PHE A 60 7.49 8.42 2.99
N SER A 61 7.77 9.71 3.16
CA SER A 61 7.13 10.52 4.19
C SER A 61 5.90 11.18 3.57
N VAL A 62 4.73 10.89 4.12
CA VAL A 62 3.46 11.44 3.66
C VAL A 62 2.92 12.37 4.75
N THR A 63 2.59 13.59 4.37
CA THR A 63 1.90 14.56 5.23
C THR A 63 0.58 14.92 4.57
N VAL A 64 -0.52 14.73 5.30
CA VAL A 64 -1.86 15.15 4.91
C VAL A 64 -2.15 16.48 5.61
N THR A 65 -2.46 17.52 4.85
CA THR A 65 -2.70 18.89 5.31
C THR A 65 -4.14 19.30 5.08
#